data_AF-A0A8C1YF15-F1
#
_entry.id   AF-A0A8C1YF15-F1
#
_cell.length_a   1.000
_cell.length_b   1.000
_cell.length_c   1.000
_cell.angle_alpha   90.00
_cell.angle_beta   90.00
_cell.angle_gamma   90.00
#
_symmetry.space_group_name_H-M   'P 1'
#
loop_
_entity.id
_entity.type
_entity.pdbx_description
1 polymer ?
#
loop_
_entity_poly.entity_id
_entity_poly.type
_entity_poly.pdbx_seq_one_letter_code
_entity_poly.pdbx_strand_id
1 'polypeptide(L)'
;MIYINDLGPLRKLSVVSATRPIIEVKDGQEIKVQASQHFCYNNSIVPGWREAWTRIQVRVWSTTKLKVTVVNDEQDLQELEHFSIWKLVQYFVHEQTNETFVSVSLFNNKTCFRVDPSDSRTLYTVQPSRHFDIYLFLVFLAGLLLFSFADILSRSQVFYYSAGMSTGMIASLIILIFVMSRFLPKKSPFYVLLMGGWSFSLYVIQLVFRNLQIILKDHWHLAISYTIVVGFISFAVCYRYGPLVDQRSVNILSWTLQIFGLLMVYAGIQVQQVALAIMIAAFCSKNLEYPFTKVFMLYQKLKPKKLEPRRLLTEEEYQRQSEVETQNALEELRKYCSSPELNTWKTVSRLQSPKRFADFIEGSPHLLSNEVSVHTQEYGLGGSFFEDELFSTDEENQEEEEDGWETDDDGKPDVASLRLNNSRVK
;
A
#
# COMPACT_ATOMS: atom_id res chain seq x y z
N MET A 1 69.17 46.72 50.28
CA MET A 1 70.02 45.63 50.77
C MET A 1 69.15 44.79 51.69
N ILE A 2 68.75 43.54 51.41
CA ILE A 2 69.34 42.44 50.62
C ILE A 2 68.18 41.57 50.09
N TYR A 3 68.38 41.00 48.88
CA TYR A 3 67.55 39.99 48.18
C TYR A 3 67.74 38.58 48.76
N ILE A 4 66.75 37.68 48.55
CA ILE A 4 66.80 36.22 48.22
C ILE A 4 65.32 35.74 48.26
N ASN A 5 64.59 35.57 47.16
CA ASN A 5 64.51 34.47 46.16
C ASN A 5 63.99 33.08 46.67
N ASP A 6 62.98 32.61 45.93
CA ASP A 6 62.50 31.23 45.68
C ASP A 6 61.71 30.42 46.73
N LEU A 7 60.40 30.31 46.49
CA LEU A 7 59.68 29.02 46.51
C LEU A 7 58.44 29.09 45.59
N GLY A 8 58.39 28.15 44.64
CA GLY A 8 57.58 28.17 43.43
C GLY A 8 56.07 27.96 43.57
N PRO A 9 55.36 27.92 42.43
CA PRO A 9 53.90 28.01 42.40
C PRO A 9 53.24 26.71 42.87
N LEU A 10 52.17 26.90 43.66
CA LEU A 10 51.17 25.90 44.02
C LEU A 10 50.88 24.97 42.84
N ARG A 11 51.18 23.68 43.02
CA ARG A 11 50.73 22.61 42.12
C ARG A 11 49.24 22.77 41.89
N LYS A 12 48.85 23.12 40.65
CA LYS A 12 47.51 22.84 40.14
C LYS A 12 47.28 21.34 40.31
N LEU A 13 46.48 20.96 41.30
CA LEU A 13 45.81 19.66 41.30
C LEU A 13 44.90 19.68 40.08
N SER A 14 45.39 19.09 38.98
CA SER A 14 44.54 18.67 37.88
C SER A 14 43.56 17.67 38.46
N VAL A 15 42.32 18.12 38.70
CA VAL A 15 41.18 17.22 38.80
C VAL A 15 41.04 16.61 37.41
N VAL A 16 41.70 15.48 37.20
CA VAL A 16 41.40 14.59 36.09
C VAL A 16 39.98 14.13 36.33
N SER A 17 39.03 14.75 35.64
CA SER A 17 37.65 14.29 35.58
C SER A 17 37.68 12.89 35.00
N ALA A 18 37.44 11.89 35.82
CA ALA A 18 37.36 10.50 35.39
C ALA A 18 36.04 10.31 34.64
N THR A 19 36.00 10.69 33.36
CA THR A 19 34.92 10.30 32.46
C THR A 19 34.85 8.78 32.43
N ARG A 20 33.71 8.22 32.85
CA ARG A 20 33.50 6.78 32.90
C ARG A 20 33.56 6.21 31.47
N PRO A 21 34.12 5.00 31.27
CA PRO A 21 34.17 4.40 29.95
C PRO A 21 32.76 4.09 29.45
N ILE A 22 32.50 4.42 28.17
CA ILE A 22 31.25 4.11 27.47
C ILE A 22 31.40 2.71 26.86
N ILE A 23 30.47 1.81 27.15
CA ILE A 23 30.44 0.47 26.56
C ILE A 23 29.53 0.46 25.33
N GLU A 24 30.10 0.09 24.19
CA GLU A 24 29.32 -0.16 22.97
C GLU A 24 28.62 -1.52 23.05
N VAL A 25 27.31 -1.54 22.80
CA VAL A 25 26.49 -2.76 22.84
C VAL A 25 26.00 -3.08 21.42
N LYS A 26 26.19 -4.32 20.98
CA LYS A 26 25.75 -4.83 19.67
C LYS A 26 24.58 -5.81 19.81
N ASP A 27 23.84 -6.01 18.73
CA ASP A 27 22.71 -6.93 18.69
C ASP A 27 23.08 -8.36 19.09
N GLY A 28 22.28 -8.99 19.95
CA GLY A 28 22.49 -10.36 20.41
C GLY A 28 23.60 -10.54 21.45
N GLN A 29 24.32 -9.47 21.83
CA GLN A 29 25.35 -9.52 22.86
C GLN A 29 24.72 -9.39 24.26
N GLU A 30 25.05 -10.33 25.14
CA GLU A 30 24.70 -10.24 26.57
C GLU A 30 25.90 -9.71 27.35
N ILE A 31 25.78 -8.51 27.91
CA ILE A 31 26.83 -7.90 28.73
C ILE A 31 26.37 -7.89 30.19
N LYS A 32 27.17 -8.51 31.06
CA LYS A 32 26.97 -8.52 32.51
C LYS A 32 27.93 -7.55 33.16
N VAL A 33 27.40 -6.58 33.88
CA VAL A 33 28.18 -5.49 34.48
C VAL A 33 27.80 -5.30 35.94
N GLN A 34 28.78 -4.84 36.72
CA GLN A 34 28.63 -4.41 38.10
C GLN A 34 28.93 -2.91 38.19
N ALA A 35 28.17 -2.19 39.02
CA ALA A 35 28.22 -0.72 39.20
C ALA A 35 27.66 0.12 38.03
N SER A 36 27.48 1.41 38.28
CA SER A 36 26.84 2.35 37.34
C SER A 36 27.73 2.63 36.12
N GLN A 37 27.21 2.33 34.92
CA GLN A 37 27.93 2.50 33.66
C GLN A 37 27.07 3.13 32.56
N HIS A 38 27.76 3.67 31.55
CA HIS A 38 27.19 4.26 30.35
C HIS A 38 27.28 3.25 29.21
N PHE A 39 26.17 3.02 28.53
CA PHE A 39 26.08 2.17 27.36
C PHE A 39 25.67 3.01 26.16
N CYS A 40 26.26 2.74 25.00
CA CYS A 40 25.79 3.27 23.73
C CYS A 40 25.48 2.11 22.79
N TYR A 41 24.27 2.11 22.26
CA TYR A 41 23.85 1.20 21.21
C TYR A 41 24.01 1.93 19.87
N ASN A 42 24.81 1.35 18.97
CA ASN A 42 25.04 1.86 17.62
C ASN A 42 24.24 1.03 16.62
N ASN A 43 23.28 1.65 15.93
CA ASN A 43 22.53 0.97 14.88
C ASN A 43 23.32 1.02 13.57
N SER A 44 24.03 -0.06 13.26
CA SER A 44 24.82 -0.18 12.03
C SER A 44 24.01 -0.63 10.80
N ILE A 45 22.73 -0.99 10.97
CA ILE A 45 21.89 -1.52 9.89
C ILE A 45 20.98 -0.42 9.37
N VAL A 46 21.11 -0.09 8.08
CA VAL A 46 20.20 0.82 7.38
C VAL A 46 18.81 0.17 7.32
N PRO A 47 17.76 0.81 7.85
CA PRO A 47 16.42 0.21 7.88
C PRO A 47 15.85 0.11 6.47
N GLY A 48 15.45 -1.10 6.06
CA GLY A 48 14.68 -1.37 4.85
C GLY A 48 13.17 -1.43 5.11
N TRP A 49 12.41 -1.90 4.12
CA TRP A 49 10.95 -2.01 4.21
C TRP A 49 10.49 -3.10 5.20
N ARG A 50 11.28 -4.17 5.37
CA ARG A 50 10.95 -5.27 6.29
C ARG A 50 11.10 -4.85 7.76
N GLU A 51 11.93 -3.84 8.00
CA GLU A 51 12.26 -3.31 9.31
C GLU A 51 11.27 -2.23 9.79
N ALA A 52 10.30 -1.82 8.95
CA ALA A 52 9.36 -0.73 9.25
C ALA A 52 8.52 -0.95 10.52
N TRP A 53 8.26 -2.21 10.88
CA TRP A 53 7.55 -2.62 12.10
C TRP A 53 8.43 -3.41 13.08
N THR A 54 9.75 -3.34 12.90
CA THR A 54 10.68 -3.93 13.87
C THR A 54 10.93 -2.91 14.98
N ARG A 55 10.89 -3.37 16.22
CA ARG A 55 11.20 -2.57 17.39
C ARG A 55 12.50 -3.04 17.99
N ILE A 56 13.43 -2.10 18.15
CA ILE A 56 14.70 -2.33 18.84
C ILE A 56 14.46 -2.04 20.32
N GLN A 57 14.60 -3.07 21.16
CA GLN A 57 14.51 -2.95 22.61
C GLN A 57 15.79 -3.47 23.26
N VAL A 58 16.39 -2.62 24.10
CA VAL A 58 17.45 -3.06 25.00
C VAL A 58 16.80 -3.47 26.31
N ARG A 59 16.85 -4.76 26.60
CA ARG A 59 16.36 -5.34 27.85
C ARG A 59 17.46 -5.22 28.89
N VAL A 60 17.14 -4.55 29.99
CA VAL A 60 18.04 -4.44 31.16
C VAL A 60 17.32 -5.07 32.36
N TRP A 61 17.93 -6.10 32.95
CA TRP A 61 17.38 -6.79 34.11
C TRP A 61 18.41 -6.97 35.22
N SER A 62 17.96 -6.88 36.47
CA SER A 62 18.75 -7.14 37.67
C SER A 62 17.90 -7.85 38.73
N THR A 63 18.59 -8.47 39.69
CA THR A 63 17.95 -9.10 40.87
C THR A 63 17.37 -8.07 41.83
N THR A 64 17.87 -6.83 41.78
CA THR A 64 17.41 -5.71 42.60
C THR A 64 16.89 -4.58 41.72
N LYS A 65 16.19 -3.63 42.34
CA LYS A 65 15.68 -2.44 41.66
C LYS A 65 16.81 -1.69 40.93
N LEU A 66 16.55 -1.25 39.70
CA LEU A 66 17.50 -0.55 38.84
C LEU A 66 16.87 0.72 38.27
N LYS A 67 17.71 1.73 38.00
CA LYS A 67 17.29 2.99 37.38
C LYS A 67 18.00 3.11 36.03
N VAL A 68 17.23 3.22 34.95
CA VAL A 68 17.78 3.44 33.60
C VAL A 68 17.37 4.81 33.12
N THR A 69 18.34 5.62 32.70
CA THR A 69 18.12 6.93 32.09
C THR A 69 18.60 6.89 30.65
N VAL A 70 17.68 7.06 29.71
CA VAL A 70 17.94 7.05 28.27
C VAL A 70 18.20 8.47 27.80
N VAL A 71 19.21 8.63 26.95
CA VAL A 71 19.70 9.91 26.45
C VAL A 71 19.99 9.79 24.95
N ASN A 72 19.81 10.88 24.21
CA ASN A 72 19.97 10.85 22.76
C ASN A 72 21.45 10.91 22.36
N ASP A 73 22.25 11.75 23.04
CA ASP A 73 23.66 11.98 22.68
C ASP A 73 24.66 11.73 23.82
N GLU A 74 25.92 11.49 23.43
CA GLU A 74 27.06 11.30 24.34
C GLU A 74 27.37 12.56 25.17
N GLN A 75 27.07 13.76 24.65
CA GLN A 75 27.27 15.04 25.33
C GLN A 75 26.27 15.25 26.48
N ASP A 76 25.00 14.92 26.24
CA ASP A 76 23.94 14.98 27.25
C ASP A 76 24.18 14.01 28.42
N LEU A 77 24.87 12.89 28.17
CA LEU A 77 25.31 11.96 29.22
C LEU A 77 26.35 12.57 30.16
N GLN A 78 27.19 13.46 29.65
CA GLN A 78 28.18 14.19 30.44
C GLN A 78 27.52 15.35 31.21
N GLU A 79 26.51 16.01 30.62
CA GLU A 79 25.73 17.03 31.33
C GLU A 79 24.93 16.48 32.52
N LEU A 80 24.46 15.24 32.43
CA LEU A 80 23.83 14.50 33.53
C LEU A 80 24.74 14.32 34.75
N GLU A 81 26.05 14.35 34.56
CA GLU A 81 27.02 14.31 35.66
C GLU A 81 27.13 15.68 36.37
N HIS A 82 26.85 16.77 35.65
CA HIS A 82 27.14 18.14 36.08
C HIS A 82 25.95 18.89 36.71
N PHE A 83 24.69 18.58 36.38
CA PHE A 83 23.52 19.34 36.85
C PHE A 83 22.83 18.76 38.11
N SER A 84 22.90 19.50 39.21
CA SER A 84 22.29 19.17 40.52
C SER A 84 20.76 19.15 40.51
N ILE A 85 20.11 20.03 39.74
CA ILE A 85 18.64 20.20 39.70
C ILE A 85 17.96 19.00 39.03
N TRP A 86 18.61 18.41 38.02
CA TRP A 86 18.11 17.24 37.29
C TRP A 86 18.10 15.97 38.17
N LYS A 87 19.00 15.84 39.13
CA LYS A 87 18.97 14.73 40.12
C LYS A 87 17.70 14.76 40.97
N LEU A 88 17.19 15.94 41.30
CA LEU A 88 16.02 16.13 42.15
C LEU A 88 14.72 15.81 41.39
N VAL A 89 14.62 16.27 40.13
CA VAL A 89 13.52 15.93 39.22
C VAL A 89 13.53 14.41 38.91
N GLN A 90 14.70 13.82 38.68
CA GLN A 90 14.81 12.38 38.41
C GLN A 90 14.43 11.48 39.58
N TYR A 91 14.66 11.92 40.82
CA TYR A 91 14.22 11.17 42.00
C TYR A 91 12.69 11.05 42.05
N PHE A 92 11.98 12.05 41.52
CA PHE A 92 10.53 12.12 41.56
C PHE A 92 9.82 11.49 40.35
N VAL A 93 10.50 11.41 39.19
CA VAL A 93 9.85 11.10 37.89
C VAL A 93 10.04 9.64 37.43
N HIS A 94 11.07 8.92 37.89
CA HIS A 94 11.36 7.57 37.38
C HIS A 94 11.01 6.48 38.40
N GLU A 95 10.01 5.66 38.03
CA GLU A 95 9.60 4.47 38.79
C GLU A 95 10.70 3.40 38.73
N GLN A 96 11.15 2.93 39.90
CA GLN A 96 12.27 2.00 40.01
C GLN A 96 11.77 0.56 39.82
N THR A 97 12.08 -0.05 38.68
CA THR A 97 11.61 -1.41 38.33
C THR A 97 12.76 -2.41 38.36
N ASN A 98 12.43 -3.71 38.40
CA ASN A 98 13.42 -4.80 38.35
C ASN A 98 13.84 -5.13 36.90
N GLU A 99 12.96 -4.79 35.95
CA GLU A 99 13.18 -4.94 34.52
C GLU A 99 12.77 -3.63 33.84
N THR A 100 13.60 -3.17 32.91
CA THR A 100 13.32 -1.99 32.08
C THR A 100 13.61 -2.31 30.62
N PHE A 101 12.74 -1.84 29.73
CA PHE A 101 12.92 -1.90 28.29
C PHE A 101 13.23 -0.50 27.77
N VAL A 102 14.41 -0.33 27.18
CA VAL A 102 14.77 0.91 26.49
C VAL A 102 14.43 0.75 25.02
N SER A 103 13.46 1.53 24.53
CA SER A 103 13.16 1.59 23.10
C SER A 103 14.16 2.48 22.39
N VAL A 104 14.87 1.91 21.42
CA VAL A 104 15.80 2.63 20.55
C VAL A 104 15.06 3.03 19.27
N SER A 105 15.24 4.26 18.81
CA SER A 105 14.72 4.71 17.51
C SER A 105 15.56 4.09 16.38
N LEU A 106 14.91 3.57 15.33
CA LEU A 106 15.61 2.90 14.23
C LEU A 106 16.51 3.84 13.41
N PHE A 107 16.24 5.15 13.45
CA PHE A 107 16.95 6.15 12.66
C PHE A 107 18.03 6.91 13.42
N ASN A 108 18.05 6.84 14.76
CA ASN A 108 19.19 7.39 15.48
C ASN A 108 20.33 6.38 15.36
N ASN A 109 21.41 6.81 14.73
CA ASN A 109 22.61 5.98 14.56
C ASN A 109 23.18 5.57 15.92
N LYS A 110 23.01 6.40 16.95
CA LYS A 110 23.44 6.12 18.31
C LYS A 110 22.32 6.44 19.29
N THR A 111 22.13 5.57 20.26
CA THR A 111 21.31 5.85 21.44
C THR A 111 22.10 5.43 22.67
N CYS A 112 22.22 6.33 23.63
CA CYS A 112 23.05 6.08 24.79
C CYS A 112 22.21 6.12 26.06
N PHE A 113 22.47 5.21 26.97
CA PHE A 113 21.70 5.13 28.21
C PHE A 113 22.64 4.84 29.36
N ARG A 114 22.30 5.38 30.51
CA ARG A 114 23.00 5.16 31.77
C ARG A 114 22.16 4.24 32.64
N VAL A 115 22.82 3.23 33.20
CA VAL A 115 22.20 2.30 34.15
C VAL A 115 22.80 2.56 35.52
N ASP A 116 21.95 2.95 36.46
CA ASP A 116 22.28 3.14 37.88
C ASP A 116 21.62 2.02 38.70
N PRO A 117 22.37 1.00 39.14
CA PRO A 117 21.83 -0.01 40.06
C PRO A 117 21.58 0.60 41.45
N SER A 118 20.53 0.14 42.16
CA SER A 118 20.23 0.61 43.52
C SER A 118 21.33 0.28 44.52
N ASP A 119 22.07 -0.80 44.27
CA ASP A 119 23.17 -1.24 45.11
C ASP A 119 24.42 -1.50 44.25
N SER A 120 25.57 -1.05 44.73
CA SER A 120 26.83 -1.10 43.99
C SER A 120 27.31 -2.53 43.69
N ARG A 121 26.79 -3.53 44.42
CA ARG A 121 27.17 -4.94 44.29
C ARG A 121 26.31 -5.74 43.33
N THR A 122 25.19 -5.19 42.84
CA THR A 122 24.22 -5.98 42.07
C THR A 122 24.64 -6.09 40.62
N LEU A 123 24.66 -7.32 40.11
CA LEU A 123 24.91 -7.62 38.71
C LEU A 123 23.63 -7.38 37.92
N TYR A 124 23.75 -6.62 36.83
CA TYR A 124 22.69 -6.46 35.85
C TYR A 124 23.17 -6.93 34.48
N THR A 125 22.22 -7.37 33.66
CA THR A 125 22.48 -7.82 32.30
C THR A 125 21.80 -6.87 31.32
N VAL A 126 22.53 -6.54 30.25
CA VAL A 126 22.05 -5.72 29.14
C VAL A 126 22.04 -6.60 27.89
N GLN A 127 20.88 -6.73 27.25
CA GLN A 127 20.72 -7.48 26.02
C GLN A 127 19.88 -6.68 25.00
N PRO A 128 20.46 -6.24 23.87
CA PRO A 128 19.71 -5.70 22.77
C PRO A 128 19.02 -6.81 21.98
N SER A 129 17.73 -6.65 21.74
CA SER A 129 16.92 -7.58 20.95
C SER A 129 16.07 -6.82 19.92
N ARG A 130 15.97 -7.39 18.72
CA ARG A 130 15.08 -6.91 17.65
C ARG A 130 13.93 -7.90 17.51
N HIS A 131 12.71 -7.38 17.60
CA HIS A 131 11.49 -8.19 17.46
C HIS A 131 10.49 -7.43 16.60
N PHE A 132 9.63 -8.19 15.91
CA PHE A 132 8.52 -7.63 15.15
C PHE A 132 7.40 -7.24 16.13
N ASP A 133 7.04 -5.97 16.16
CA ASP A 133 5.98 -5.48 17.04
C ASP A 133 4.64 -5.62 16.30
N ILE A 134 3.95 -6.73 16.56
CA ILE A 134 2.67 -7.05 15.93
C ILE A 134 1.62 -5.97 16.20
N TYR A 135 1.70 -5.25 17.33
CA TYR A 135 0.74 -4.21 17.67
C TYR A 135 0.94 -2.97 16.80
N LEU A 136 2.19 -2.57 16.53
CA LEU A 136 2.48 -1.47 15.60
C LEU A 136 1.94 -1.77 14.20
N PHE A 137 2.14 -3.01 13.72
CA PHE A 137 1.58 -3.45 12.44
C PHE A 137 0.04 -3.43 12.43
N LEU A 138 -0.61 -3.93 13.49
CA LEU A 138 -2.08 -3.90 13.59
C LEU A 138 -2.64 -2.47 13.65
N VAL A 139 -1.98 -1.56 14.37
CA VAL A 139 -2.37 -0.14 14.42
C VAL A 139 -2.22 0.51 13.05
N PHE A 140 -1.12 0.24 12.34
CA PHE A 140 -0.93 0.71 10.96
C PHE A 140 -2.02 0.19 10.02
N LEU A 141 -2.30 -1.11 10.05
CA LEU A 141 -3.32 -1.74 9.22
C LEU A 141 -4.72 -1.17 9.54
N ALA A 142 -5.05 -1.04 10.82
CA ALA A 142 -6.30 -0.42 11.26
C ALA A 142 -6.43 1.03 10.77
N GLY A 143 -5.35 1.82 10.86
CA GLY A 143 -5.32 3.19 10.36
C GLY A 143 -5.54 3.28 8.84
N LEU A 144 -4.91 2.39 8.07
CA LEU A 144 -5.09 2.32 6.61
C LEU A 144 -6.52 1.94 6.23
N LEU A 145 -7.09 0.92 6.86
CA LEU A 145 -8.47 0.50 6.64
C LEU A 145 -9.45 1.61 6.99
N LEU A 146 -9.23 2.30 8.12
CA LEU A 146 -10.07 3.40 8.58
C LEU A 146 -10.02 4.58 7.60
N PHE A 147 -8.84 4.93 7.08
CA PHE A 147 -8.68 5.96 6.05
C PHE A 147 -9.41 5.61 4.75
N SER A 148 -9.24 4.38 4.25
CA SER A 148 -9.88 3.92 3.02
C SER A 148 -11.39 3.88 3.13
N PHE A 149 -11.91 3.30 4.22
CA PHE A 149 -13.35 3.11 4.44
C PHE A 149 -14.06 4.29 5.11
N ALA A 150 -13.37 5.40 5.39
CA ALA A 150 -13.96 6.56 6.08
C ALA A 150 -15.28 7.07 5.46
N ASP A 151 -15.38 7.09 4.13
CA ASP A 151 -16.59 7.56 3.42
C ASP A 151 -17.76 6.57 3.53
N ILE A 152 -17.47 5.27 3.53
CA ILE A 152 -18.48 4.22 3.69
C ILE A 152 -18.94 4.19 5.16
N LEU A 153 -17.99 4.29 6.08
CA LEU A 153 -18.21 4.20 7.51
C LEU A 153 -18.99 5.41 8.04
N SER A 154 -18.68 6.62 7.57
CA SER A 154 -19.41 7.84 7.92
C SER A 154 -20.88 7.85 7.48
N ARG A 155 -21.24 7.09 6.44
CA ARG A 155 -22.62 6.93 5.96
C ARG A 155 -23.37 5.76 6.62
N SER A 156 -22.64 4.87 7.29
CA SER A 156 -23.24 3.71 7.94
C SER A 156 -23.98 4.11 9.21
N GLN A 157 -25.27 3.75 9.28
CA GLN A 157 -26.09 3.96 10.48
C GLN A 157 -25.56 3.16 11.67
N VAL A 158 -25.05 1.95 11.42
CA VAL A 158 -24.48 1.08 12.46
C VAL A 158 -23.28 1.76 13.10
N PHE A 159 -22.42 2.37 12.30
CA PHE A 159 -21.24 3.07 12.80
C PHE A 159 -21.62 4.27 13.67
N TYR A 160 -22.61 5.06 13.24
CA TYR A 160 -23.09 6.21 14.02
C TYR A 160 -23.57 5.79 15.41
N TYR A 161 -24.42 4.76 15.50
CA TYR A 161 -24.90 4.28 16.79
C TYR A 161 -23.79 3.65 17.63
N SER A 162 -22.87 2.88 17.02
CA SER A 162 -21.75 2.28 17.77
C SER A 162 -20.77 3.32 18.31
N ALA A 163 -20.40 4.31 17.48
CA ALA A 163 -19.50 5.38 17.87
C ALA A 163 -20.15 6.30 18.91
N GLY A 164 -21.45 6.56 18.79
CA GLY A 164 -22.25 7.28 19.78
C GLY A 164 -22.30 6.55 21.12
N MET A 165 -22.58 5.24 21.11
CA MET A 165 -22.56 4.40 22.30
C MET A 165 -21.18 4.36 22.96
N SER A 166 -20.09 4.17 22.19
CA SER A 166 -18.73 4.16 22.75
C SER A 166 -18.34 5.50 23.34
N THR A 167 -18.72 6.60 22.70
CA THR A 167 -18.47 7.96 23.21
C THR A 167 -19.28 8.21 24.49
N GLY A 168 -20.54 7.78 24.53
CA GLY A 168 -21.39 7.85 25.74
C GLY A 168 -20.83 7.02 26.89
N MET A 169 -20.33 5.82 26.61
CA MET A 169 -19.63 4.98 27.59
C MET A 169 -18.40 5.69 28.16
N ILE A 170 -17.53 6.26 27.32
CA ILE A 170 -16.34 7.00 27.77
C ILE A 170 -16.75 8.25 28.58
N ALA A 171 -17.73 9.02 28.11
CA ALA A 171 -18.21 10.21 28.80
C ALA A 171 -18.80 9.89 30.18
N SER A 172 -19.59 8.81 30.28
CA SER A 172 -20.15 8.35 31.55
C SER A 172 -19.07 7.94 32.56
N LEU A 173 -17.99 7.29 32.10
CA LEU A 173 -16.86 6.89 32.94
C LEU A 173 -16.13 8.13 33.47
N ILE A 174 -15.95 9.15 32.63
CA ILE A 174 -15.37 10.43 33.05
C ILE A 174 -16.24 11.10 34.13
N ILE A 175 -17.57 11.10 33.94
CA ILE A 175 -18.52 11.62 34.94
C ILE A 175 -18.44 10.81 36.24
N LEU A 176 -18.40 9.48 36.17
CA LEU A 176 -18.28 8.61 37.35
C LEU A 176 -16.98 8.88 38.10
N ILE A 177 -15.86 8.99 37.39
CA ILE A 177 -14.55 9.34 37.97
C ILE A 177 -14.63 10.71 38.66
N PHE A 178 -15.24 11.69 38.01
CA PHE A 178 -15.44 13.02 38.58
C PHE A 178 -16.32 12.99 39.83
N VAL A 179 -17.39 12.20 39.83
CA VAL A 179 -18.28 12.03 40.99
C VAL A 179 -17.55 11.32 42.14
N MET A 180 -16.85 10.23 41.87
CA MET A 180 -16.03 9.51 42.86
C MET A 180 -14.97 10.42 43.48
N SER A 181 -14.38 11.30 42.67
CA SER A 181 -13.41 12.26 43.17
C SER A 181 -13.99 13.25 44.18
N ARG A 182 -15.26 13.61 44.03
CA ARG A 182 -15.98 14.53 44.92
C ARG A 182 -16.29 13.90 46.28
N PHE A 183 -16.33 12.56 46.36
CA PHE A 183 -16.55 11.81 47.60
C PHE A 183 -15.28 11.54 48.40
N LEU A 184 -14.10 11.95 47.90
CA LEU A 184 -12.86 11.85 48.66
C LEU A 184 -12.88 12.78 49.90
N PRO A 185 -12.36 12.34 51.05
CA PRO A 185 -12.49 13.06 52.32
C PRO A 185 -11.79 14.43 52.27
N LYS A 186 -12.61 15.49 52.39
CA LYS A 186 -12.22 16.92 52.34
C LYS A 186 -11.18 17.38 53.38
N LYS A 187 -10.77 16.49 54.30
CA LYS A 187 -9.93 16.83 55.46
C LYS A 187 -8.42 16.68 55.20
N SER A 188 -8.03 16.17 54.03
CA SER A 188 -6.62 16.00 53.68
C SER A 188 -6.09 17.27 52.98
N PRO A 189 -4.89 17.78 53.30
CA PRO A 189 -4.28 18.94 52.61
C PRO A 189 -4.12 18.73 51.10
N PHE A 190 -4.19 17.47 50.65
CA PHE A 190 -4.28 17.08 49.24
C PHE A 190 -5.56 17.59 48.53
N TYR A 191 -6.64 17.91 49.25
CA TYR A 191 -7.89 18.44 48.69
C TYR A 191 -7.72 19.82 48.04
N VAL A 192 -6.80 20.65 48.55
CA VAL A 192 -6.48 21.99 47.99
C VAL A 192 -5.64 21.87 46.72
N LEU A 193 -4.74 20.87 46.65
CA LEU A 193 -3.99 20.51 45.44
C LEU A 193 -4.90 19.88 44.37
N LEU A 194 -5.95 19.18 44.80
CA LEU A 194 -6.96 18.50 43.97
C LEU A 194 -7.85 19.43 43.16
N MET A 195 -8.17 20.61 43.70
CA MET A 195 -8.95 21.64 42.99
C MET A 195 -8.16 22.35 41.88
N GLY A 196 -6.86 22.04 41.73
CA GLY A 196 -5.92 22.77 40.88
C GLY A 196 -5.83 22.37 39.40
N GLY A 197 -6.61 21.41 38.88
CA GLY A 197 -6.78 21.27 37.42
C GLY A 197 -6.63 19.86 36.81
N TRP A 198 -6.29 19.83 35.52
CA TRP A 198 -6.30 18.66 34.63
C TRP A 198 -5.44 17.50 35.16
N SER A 199 -4.38 17.80 35.92
CA SER A 199 -3.49 16.82 36.55
C SER A 199 -4.19 15.87 37.51
N PHE A 200 -5.25 16.31 38.19
CA PHE A 200 -6.00 15.45 39.10
C PHE A 200 -6.88 14.46 38.35
N SER A 201 -7.58 14.90 37.31
CA SER A 201 -8.35 14.01 36.43
C SER A 201 -7.45 12.92 35.84
N LEU A 202 -6.26 13.29 35.36
CA LEU A 202 -5.25 12.35 34.87
C LEU A 202 -4.77 11.39 35.96
N TYR A 203 -4.54 11.85 37.19
CA TYR A 203 -4.14 10.98 38.31
C TYR A 203 -5.21 9.94 38.65
N VAL A 204 -6.48 10.33 38.72
CA VAL A 204 -7.57 9.38 38.99
C VAL A 204 -7.76 8.42 37.82
N ILE A 205 -7.69 8.90 36.58
CA ILE A 205 -7.72 8.05 35.38
C ILE A 205 -6.58 7.02 35.45
N GLN A 206 -5.34 7.46 35.73
CA GLN A 206 -4.18 6.58 35.89
C GLN A 206 -4.37 5.58 37.03
N LEU A 207 -4.94 6.00 38.15
CA LEU A 207 -5.25 5.14 39.30
C LEU A 207 -6.29 4.07 38.93
N VAL A 208 -7.32 4.43 38.17
CA VAL A 208 -8.34 3.51 37.67
C VAL A 208 -7.72 2.53 36.68
N PHE A 209 -6.95 2.99 35.70
CA PHE A 209 -6.29 2.10 34.73
C PHE A 209 -5.33 1.11 35.40
N ARG A 210 -4.55 1.54 36.40
CA ARG A 210 -3.64 0.66 37.14
C ARG A 210 -4.38 -0.43 37.91
N ASN A 211 -5.52 -0.10 38.50
CA ASN A 211 -6.32 -1.03 39.29
C ASN A 211 -7.47 -1.67 38.52
N LEU A 212 -7.59 -1.42 37.20
CA LEU A 212 -8.70 -1.85 36.37
C LEU A 212 -8.81 -3.38 36.37
N GLN A 213 -7.67 -4.07 36.31
CA GLN A 213 -7.60 -5.54 36.34
C GLN A 213 -8.16 -6.12 37.65
N ILE A 214 -7.90 -5.46 38.78
CA ILE A 214 -8.41 -5.87 40.10
C ILE A 214 -9.92 -5.67 40.15
N ILE A 215 -10.40 -4.52 39.69
CA ILE A 215 -11.83 -4.19 39.66
C ILE A 215 -12.61 -5.13 38.72
N LEU A 216 -12.07 -5.41 37.53
CA LEU A 216 -12.72 -6.31 36.57
C LEU A 216 -12.75 -7.75 37.05
N LYS A 217 -11.72 -8.23 37.77
CA LYS A 217 -11.67 -9.61 38.25
C LYS A 217 -12.54 -9.83 39.48
N ASP A 218 -12.50 -8.90 40.43
CA ASP A 218 -13.19 -9.02 41.71
C ASP A 218 -14.67 -8.61 41.63
N HIS A 219 -15.01 -7.70 40.71
CA HIS A 219 -16.36 -7.12 40.57
C HIS A 219 -16.88 -7.15 39.12
N TRP A 220 -16.61 -8.23 38.39
CA TRP A 220 -17.02 -8.37 36.98
C TRP A 220 -18.53 -8.15 36.75
N HIS A 221 -19.39 -8.60 37.67
CA HIS A 221 -20.84 -8.39 37.59
C HIS A 221 -21.25 -6.92 37.56
N LEU A 222 -20.59 -6.08 38.39
CA LEU A 222 -20.86 -4.64 38.42
C LEU A 222 -20.40 -3.97 37.13
N ALA A 223 -19.25 -4.39 36.58
CA ALA A 223 -18.74 -3.87 35.32
C ALA A 223 -19.68 -4.19 34.14
N ILE A 224 -20.21 -5.42 34.07
CA ILE A 224 -21.19 -5.80 33.04
C ILE A 224 -22.49 -5.03 33.23
N SER A 225 -23.02 -4.96 34.45
CA SER A 225 -24.26 -4.22 34.73
C SER A 225 -24.11 -2.73 34.36
N TYR A 226 -22.98 -2.12 34.68
CA TYR A 226 -22.67 -0.75 34.29
C TYR A 226 -22.67 -0.60 32.76
N THR A 227 -21.99 -1.51 32.06
CA THR A 227 -21.87 -1.49 30.60
C THR A 227 -23.23 -1.62 29.93
N ILE A 228 -24.10 -2.51 30.42
CA ILE A 228 -25.45 -2.69 29.88
C ILE A 228 -26.31 -1.45 30.13
N VAL A 229 -26.36 -0.94 31.36
CA VAL A 229 -27.22 0.20 31.71
C VAL A 229 -26.78 1.46 30.98
N VAL A 230 -25.50 1.79 31.02
CA VAL A 230 -24.96 2.98 30.35
C VAL A 230 -25.01 2.81 28.83
N GLY A 231 -24.73 1.62 28.32
CA GLY A 231 -24.86 1.31 26.90
C GLY A 231 -26.30 1.54 26.40
N PHE A 232 -27.29 1.07 27.16
CA PHE A 232 -28.71 1.28 26.84
C PHE A 232 -29.12 2.76 26.90
N ILE A 233 -28.70 3.49 27.93
CA ILE A 233 -28.96 4.94 28.05
C ILE A 233 -28.32 5.68 26.88
N SER A 234 -27.06 5.37 26.56
CA SER A 234 -26.33 5.99 25.44
C SER A 234 -27.01 5.69 24.11
N PHE A 235 -27.46 4.44 23.90
CA PHE A 235 -28.23 4.05 22.73
C PHE A 235 -29.55 4.82 22.61
N ALA A 236 -30.31 4.93 23.70
CA ALA A 236 -31.59 5.66 23.71
C ALA A 236 -31.39 7.15 23.38
N VAL A 237 -30.32 7.76 23.90
CA VAL A 237 -29.96 9.15 23.60
C VAL A 237 -29.56 9.28 22.12
N CYS A 238 -28.67 8.44 21.60
CA CYS A 238 -28.29 8.47 20.19
C CYS A 238 -29.47 8.20 19.24
N TYR A 239 -30.39 7.30 19.60
CA TYR A 239 -31.60 7.03 18.84
C TYR A 239 -32.55 8.22 18.81
N ARG A 240 -32.64 8.98 19.90
CA ARG A 240 -33.47 10.19 19.99
C ARG A 240 -32.98 11.33 19.10
N TYR A 241 -31.65 11.50 18.98
CA TYR A 241 -31.05 12.50 18.11
C TYR A 241 -31.10 12.10 16.63
N GLY A 242 -31.05 10.80 16.34
CA GLY A 242 -31.11 10.26 14.98
C GLY A 242 -29.77 10.32 14.23
N PRO A 243 -29.64 9.57 13.12
CA PRO A 243 -28.41 9.52 12.34
C PRO A 243 -28.16 10.83 11.58
N LEU A 244 -26.89 11.08 11.24
CA LEU A 244 -26.45 12.25 10.47
C LEU A 244 -27.08 12.24 9.06
N VAL A 245 -28.03 13.14 8.80
CA VAL A 245 -28.68 13.30 7.48
C VAL A 245 -27.97 14.36 6.64
N ASP A 246 -27.42 15.40 7.28
CA ASP A 246 -26.82 16.53 6.57
C ASP A 246 -25.51 16.13 5.90
N GLN A 247 -25.40 16.35 4.58
CA GLN A 247 -24.18 16.08 3.81
C GLN A 247 -22.94 16.76 4.39
N ARG A 248 -23.09 17.97 4.95
CA ARG A 248 -22.01 18.69 5.64
C ARG A 248 -21.50 17.92 6.85
N SER A 249 -22.39 17.36 7.65
CA SER A 249 -22.06 16.64 8.87
C SER A 249 -21.39 15.29 8.56
N VAL A 250 -21.87 14.59 7.52
CA VAL A 250 -21.25 13.36 7.00
C VAL A 250 -19.85 13.64 6.47
N ASN A 251 -19.66 14.73 5.73
CA ASN A 251 -18.35 15.13 5.25
C ASN A 251 -17.40 15.42 6.43
N ILE A 252 -17.82 16.23 7.41
CA ILE A 252 -17.00 16.50 8.60
C ILE A 252 -16.59 15.19 9.29
N LEU A 253 -17.54 14.25 9.47
CA LEU A 253 -17.24 12.94 10.05
C LEU A 253 -16.22 12.16 9.21
N SER A 254 -16.38 12.11 7.88
CA SER A 254 -15.41 11.45 6.99
C SER A 254 -14.01 12.06 7.14
N TRP A 255 -13.89 13.40 7.10
CA TRP A 255 -12.60 14.09 7.30
C TRP A 255 -12.00 13.77 8.68
N THR A 256 -12.80 13.75 9.74
CA THR A 256 -12.29 13.39 11.08
C THR A 256 -11.79 11.94 11.15
N LEU A 257 -12.51 11.00 10.52
CA LEU A 257 -12.07 9.61 10.43
C LEU A 257 -10.80 9.50 9.60
N GLN A 258 -10.72 10.19 8.46
CA GLN A 258 -9.51 10.19 7.64
C GLN A 258 -8.30 10.73 8.41
N ILE A 259 -8.44 11.88 9.08
CA ILE A 259 -7.36 12.45 9.91
C ILE A 259 -6.96 11.48 11.03
N PHE A 260 -7.93 10.83 11.66
CA PHE A 260 -7.67 9.85 12.70
C PHE A 260 -6.96 8.59 12.17
N GLY A 261 -7.36 8.08 11.01
CA GLY A 261 -6.72 6.95 10.34
C GLY A 261 -5.28 7.28 9.95
N LEU A 262 -5.05 8.47 9.43
CA LEU A 262 -3.72 9.02 9.14
C LEU A 262 -2.86 9.14 10.41
N LEU A 263 -3.43 9.63 11.53
CA LEU A 263 -2.74 9.67 12.82
C LEU A 263 -2.35 8.26 13.30
N MET A 264 -3.24 7.27 13.16
CA MET A 264 -2.94 5.87 13.48
C MET A 264 -1.84 5.30 12.58
N VAL A 265 -1.84 5.61 11.28
CA VAL A 265 -0.76 5.21 10.35
C VAL A 265 0.57 5.80 10.80
N TYR A 266 0.60 7.07 11.17
CA TYR A 266 1.80 7.73 11.69
C TYR A 266 2.28 7.11 13.01
N ALA A 267 1.36 6.75 13.91
CA ALA A 267 1.70 6.10 15.17
C ALA A 267 2.11 4.62 15.01
N GLY A 268 1.62 3.94 13.98
CA GLY A 268 1.89 2.53 13.70
C GLY A 268 3.22 2.27 12.99
N ILE A 269 3.87 3.29 12.43
CA ILE A 269 5.17 3.17 11.77
C ILE A 269 6.22 3.90 12.61
N GLN A 270 7.26 3.18 13.03
CA GLN A 270 8.35 3.77 13.83
C GLN A 270 9.24 4.72 13.00
N VAL A 271 9.19 4.59 11.68
CA VAL A 271 9.96 5.37 10.70
C VAL A 271 9.18 6.59 10.21
N GLN A 272 9.53 7.77 10.71
CA GLN A 272 8.81 9.02 10.39
C GLN A 272 8.77 9.33 8.89
N GLN A 273 9.88 9.14 8.16
CA GLN A 273 9.95 9.44 6.72
C GLN A 273 9.04 8.53 5.88
N VAL A 274 9.04 7.23 6.18
CA VAL A 274 8.20 6.23 5.51
C VAL A 274 6.74 6.45 5.85
N ALA A 275 6.43 6.77 7.12
CA ALA A 275 5.08 7.13 7.54
C ALA A 275 4.55 8.33 6.72
N LEU A 276 5.35 9.40 6.59
CA LEU A 276 4.98 10.57 5.80
C LEU A 276 4.82 10.24 4.29
N ALA A 277 5.72 9.43 3.73
CA ALA A 277 5.60 9.01 2.34
C ALA A 277 4.31 8.21 2.09
N ILE A 278 3.96 7.29 2.98
CA ILE A 278 2.72 6.51 2.90
C ILE A 278 1.49 7.41 3.09
N MET A 279 1.55 8.40 3.99
CA MET A 279 0.47 9.37 4.18
C MET A 279 0.23 10.21 2.92
N ILE A 280 1.30 10.68 2.27
CA ILE A 280 1.23 11.41 1.01
C ILE A 280 0.69 10.49 -0.08
N ALA A 281 1.19 9.25 -0.19
CA ALA A 281 0.71 8.28 -1.16
C ALA A 281 -0.78 7.96 -0.96
N ALA A 282 -1.23 7.79 0.28
CA ALA A 282 -2.64 7.56 0.63
C ALA A 282 -3.51 8.77 0.26
N PHE A 283 -3.06 9.99 0.57
CA PHE A 283 -3.74 11.22 0.18
C PHE A 283 -3.80 11.38 -1.35
N CYS A 284 -2.71 11.07 -2.05
CA CYS A 284 -2.67 11.05 -3.50
C CYS A 284 -3.62 9.99 -4.06
N SER A 285 -3.65 8.77 -3.54
CA SER A 285 -4.55 7.72 -4.05
C SER A 285 -6.01 8.15 -4.05
N LYS A 286 -6.49 8.73 -2.95
CA LYS A 286 -7.87 9.22 -2.80
C LYS A 286 -8.20 10.42 -3.70
N ASN A 287 -7.28 11.37 -3.86
CA ASN A 287 -7.54 12.59 -4.62
C ASN A 287 -7.19 12.49 -6.11
N LEU A 288 -6.29 11.57 -6.47
CA LEU A 288 -5.71 11.45 -7.80
C LEU A 288 -6.42 10.39 -8.65
N GLU A 289 -7.22 9.49 -8.07
CA GLU A 289 -8.08 8.56 -8.83
C GLU A 289 -8.94 9.30 -9.87
N TYR A 290 -9.65 10.35 -9.46
CA TYR A 290 -10.54 11.11 -10.36
C TYR A 290 -9.83 11.82 -11.54
N PRO A 291 -8.77 12.62 -11.33
CA PRO A 291 -8.04 13.23 -12.44
C PRO A 291 -7.28 12.21 -13.28
N PHE A 292 -6.75 11.13 -12.70
CA PHE A 292 -6.01 10.12 -13.45
C PHE A 292 -6.92 9.30 -14.37
N THR A 293 -8.12 8.92 -13.91
CA THR A 293 -9.11 8.29 -14.80
C THR A 293 -9.54 9.25 -15.91
N LYS A 294 -9.70 10.55 -15.65
CA LYS A 294 -9.99 11.53 -16.70
C LYS A 294 -8.85 11.73 -17.70
N VAL A 295 -7.61 11.83 -17.22
CA VAL A 295 -6.41 11.94 -18.07
C VAL A 295 -6.20 10.67 -18.86
N PHE A 296 -6.42 9.50 -18.27
CA PHE A 296 -6.34 8.21 -18.96
C PHE A 296 -7.46 8.05 -20.00
N MET A 297 -8.70 8.45 -19.70
CA MET A 297 -9.78 8.49 -20.69
C MET A 297 -9.50 9.50 -21.81
N LEU A 298 -8.92 10.65 -21.50
CA LEU A 298 -8.50 11.64 -22.49
C LEU A 298 -7.35 11.10 -23.34
N TYR A 299 -6.37 10.43 -22.73
CA TYR A 299 -5.26 9.77 -23.40
C TYR A 299 -5.76 8.63 -24.30
N GLN A 300 -6.71 7.81 -23.85
CA GLN A 300 -7.36 6.80 -24.70
C GLN A 300 -8.14 7.41 -25.86
N LYS A 301 -8.76 8.58 -25.67
CA LYS A 301 -9.43 9.32 -26.77
C LYS A 301 -8.46 9.99 -27.74
N LEU A 302 -7.26 10.35 -27.28
CA LEU A 302 -6.20 10.94 -28.08
C LEU A 302 -5.30 9.88 -28.74
N LYS A 303 -5.32 8.64 -28.24
CA LYS A 303 -4.72 7.51 -28.92
C LYS A 303 -5.46 7.37 -30.26
N PRO A 304 -4.76 7.39 -31.41
CA PRO A 304 -5.42 7.21 -32.69
C PRO A 304 -6.19 5.89 -32.62
N LYS A 305 -7.51 5.95 -32.83
CA LYS A 305 -8.31 4.75 -33.08
C LYS A 305 -7.56 4.00 -34.18
N LYS A 306 -7.07 2.80 -33.89
CA LYS A 306 -6.61 1.87 -34.92
C LYS A 306 -7.78 1.83 -35.90
N LEU A 307 -7.56 2.33 -37.12
CA LEU A 307 -8.58 2.41 -38.15
C LEU A 307 -9.19 1.01 -38.22
N GLU A 308 -10.45 0.86 -37.86
CA GLU A 308 -11.12 -0.45 -37.99
C GLU A 308 -10.86 -0.90 -39.44
N PRO A 309 -10.32 -2.11 -39.68
CA PRO A 309 -10.14 -2.59 -41.03
C PRO A 309 -11.48 -2.45 -41.73
N ARG A 310 -11.49 -1.83 -42.93
CA ARG A 310 -12.71 -1.63 -43.71
C ARG A 310 -13.47 -2.95 -43.71
N ARG A 311 -14.71 -2.91 -43.27
CA ARG A 311 -15.60 -4.08 -43.26
C ARG A 311 -15.53 -4.73 -44.64
N LEU A 312 -15.02 -5.95 -44.70
CA LEU A 312 -15.05 -6.75 -45.91
C LEU A 312 -16.51 -6.91 -46.31
N LEU A 313 -16.76 -6.83 -47.62
CA LEU A 313 -18.08 -7.00 -48.17
C LEU A 313 -18.53 -8.43 -47.86
N THR A 314 -19.76 -8.61 -47.38
CA THR A 314 -20.30 -9.96 -47.24
C THR A 314 -20.43 -10.60 -48.62
N GLU A 315 -20.36 -11.93 -48.72
CA GLU A 315 -20.44 -12.64 -50.00
C GLU A 315 -21.69 -12.23 -50.79
N GLU A 316 -22.82 -12.07 -50.11
CA GLU A 316 -24.07 -11.61 -50.73
C GLU A 316 -23.97 -10.17 -51.27
N GLU A 317 -23.33 -9.27 -50.52
CA GLU A 317 -23.11 -7.88 -50.96
C GLU A 317 -22.12 -7.83 -52.15
N TYR A 318 -21.11 -8.69 -52.16
CA TYR A 318 -20.14 -8.82 -53.26
C TYR A 318 -20.82 -9.33 -54.53
N GLN A 319 -21.58 -10.42 -54.44
CA GLN A 319 -22.34 -10.97 -55.55
C GLN A 319 -23.30 -9.92 -56.11
N ARG A 320 -24.07 -9.25 -55.25
CA ARG A 320 -24.99 -8.20 -55.67
C ARG A 320 -24.30 -7.05 -56.37
N GLN A 321 -23.14 -6.59 -55.86
CA GLN A 321 -22.39 -5.51 -56.50
C GLN A 321 -21.81 -5.96 -57.85
N SER A 322 -21.33 -7.20 -57.94
CA SER A 322 -20.80 -7.77 -59.18
C SER A 322 -21.87 -7.86 -60.27
N GLU A 323 -23.10 -8.26 -59.92
CA GLU A 323 -24.22 -8.34 -60.86
C GLU A 323 -24.60 -6.95 -61.38
N VAL A 324 -24.73 -5.97 -60.49
CA VAL A 324 -25.12 -4.60 -60.86
C VAL A 324 -24.06 -3.92 -61.72
N GLU A 325 -22.78 -4.02 -61.35
CA GLU A 325 -21.71 -3.42 -62.13
C GLU A 325 -21.50 -4.13 -63.47
N THR A 326 -21.63 -5.47 -63.51
CA THR A 326 -21.58 -6.22 -64.77
C THR A 326 -22.72 -5.82 -65.69
N GLN A 327 -23.94 -5.66 -65.17
CA GLN A 327 -25.07 -5.20 -65.96
C GLN A 327 -24.83 -3.80 -66.51
N ASN A 328 -24.40 -2.85 -65.67
CA ASN A 328 -24.11 -1.48 -66.08
C ASN A 328 -23.01 -1.43 -67.16
N ALA A 329 -21.92 -2.18 -66.96
CA ALA A 329 -20.80 -2.24 -67.91
C ALA A 329 -21.22 -2.85 -69.26
N LEU A 330 -22.07 -3.87 -69.26
CA LEU A 330 -22.60 -4.46 -70.50
C LEU A 330 -23.53 -3.49 -71.24
N GLU A 331 -24.35 -2.73 -70.52
CA GLU A 331 -25.19 -1.68 -71.12
C GLU A 331 -24.36 -0.54 -71.71
N GLU A 332 -23.31 -0.11 -71.01
CA GLU A 332 -22.35 0.87 -71.51
C GLU A 332 -21.62 0.34 -72.75
N LEU A 333 -21.19 -0.93 -72.73
CA LEU A 333 -20.57 -1.58 -73.87
C LEU A 333 -21.50 -1.63 -75.09
N ARG A 334 -22.79 -1.96 -74.91
CA ARG A 334 -23.78 -1.94 -76.00
C ARG A 334 -23.96 -0.55 -76.59
N LYS A 335 -24.04 0.48 -75.74
CA LYS A 335 -24.13 1.89 -76.18
C LYS A 335 -22.88 2.29 -76.97
N TYR A 336 -21.70 1.92 -76.48
CA TYR A 336 -20.44 2.20 -77.17
C TYR A 336 -20.35 1.48 -78.52
N CYS A 337 -20.73 0.20 -78.59
CA CYS A 337 -20.73 -0.54 -79.86
C CYS A 337 -21.77 -0.04 -80.87
N SER A 338 -22.83 0.62 -80.40
CA SER A 338 -23.84 1.28 -81.24
C SER A 338 -23.44 2.71 -81.66
N SER A 339 -22.36 3.25 -81.08
CA SER A 339 -21.91 4.62 -81.35
C SER A 339 -21.13 4.69 -82.67
N PRO A 340 -21.20 5.84 -83.39
CA PRO A 340 -20.45 6.04 -84.64
C PRO A 340 -18.93 6.16 -84.44
N GLU A 341 -18.45 6.19 -83.19
CA GLU A 341 -17.02 6.31 -82.85
C GLU A 341 -16.27 4.96 -82.94
N LEU A 342 -17.01 3.84 -82.99
CA LEU A 342 -16.44 2.50 -83.12
C LEU A 342 -16.23 2.11 -84.58
N ASN A 343 -15.03 1.61 -84.90
CA ASN A 343 -14.76 0.96 -86.20
C ASN A 343 -15.41 -0.44 -86.25
N THR A 344 -16.71 -0.48 -86.56
CA THR A 344 -17.55 -1.70 -86.57
C THR A 344 -16.96 -2.83 -87.41
N TRP A 345 -16.56 -2.56 -88.66
CA TRP A 345 -16.02 -3.60 -89.56
C TRP A 345 -14.65 -4.13 -89.15
N LYS A 346 -13.82 -3.31 -88.51
CA LYS A 346 -12.53 -3.76 -87.95
C LYS A 346 -12.71 -4.66 -86.73
N THR A 347 -13.76 -4.40 -85.95
CA THR A 347 -14.09 -5.22 -84.78
C THR A 347 -14.72 -6.54 -85.21
N VAL A 348 -15.71 -6.50 -86.11
CA VAL A 348 -16.38 -7.68 -86.66
C VAL A 348 -15.42 -8.66 -87.34
N SER A 349 -14.42 -8.15 -88.07
CA SER A 349 -13.43 -9.01 -88.74
C SER A 349 -12.48 -9.77 -87.79
N ARG A 350 -12.39 -9.35 -86.52
CA ARG A 350 -11.55 -10.00 -85.49
C ARG A 350 -12.32 -10.99 -84.61
N LEU A 351 -13.64 -10.98 -84.67
CA LEU A 351 -14.49 -11.81 -83.82
C LEU A 351 -14.68 -13.20 -84.44
N GLN A 352 -14.68 -14.24 -83.61
CA GLN A 352 -14.97 -15.60 -84.05
C GLN A 352 -16.42 -15.79 -84.53
N SER A 353 -17.38 -15.09 -83.89
CA SER A 353 -18.81 -15.19 -84.21
C SER A 353 -19.47 -13.81 -84.38
N PRO A 354 -19.41 -13.22 -85.60
CA PRO A 354 -20.05 -11.93 -85.91
C PRO A 354 -21.55 -11.87 -85.61
N LYS A 355 -22.28 -12.97 -85.81
CA LYS A 355 -23.73 -13.04 -85.60
C LYS A 355 -24.11 -12.85 -84.13
N ARG A 356 -23.42 -13.55 -83.22
CA ARG A 356 -23.61 -13.43 -81.77
C ARG A 356 -23.35 -12.01 -81.27
N PHE A 357 -22.38 -11.32 -81.87
CA PHE A 357 -22.09 -9.94 -81.55
C PHE A 357 -23.21 -8.98 -81.97
N ALA A 358 -23.78 -9.18 -83.17
CA ALA A 358 -24.93 -8.40 -83.61
C ALA A 358 -26.15 -8.62 -82.69
N ASP A 359 -26.47 -9.88 -82.38
CA ASP A 359 -27.59 -10.22 -81.48
C ASP A 359 -27.41 -9.59 -80.08
N PHE A 360 -26.16 -9.52 -79.58
CA PHE A 360 -25.84 -8.87 -78.31
C PHE A 360 -26.06 -7.35 -78.32
N ILE A 361 -25.69 -6.66 -79.42
CA ILE A 361 -25.95 -5.22 -79.59
C ILE A 361 -27.46 -4.95 -79.62
N GLU A 362 -28.23 -5.83 -80.28
CA GLU A 362 -29.69 -5.74 -80.35
C GLU A 362 -30.39 -6.02 -79.01
N GLY A 363 -29.66 -6.44 -77.97
CA GLY A 363 -30.14 -6.58 -76.60
C GLY A 363 -30.19 -8.01 -76.09
N SER A 364 -29.81 -9.00 -76.91
CA SER A 364 -29.75 -10.40 -76.46
C SER A 364 -28.66 -10.61 -75.40
N PRO A 365 -28.81 -11.58 -74.48
CA PRO A 365 -27.81 -11.88 -73.47
C PRO A 365 -26.43 -12.19 -74.08
N HIS A 366 -25.36 -11.79 -73.40
CA HIS A 366 -23.99 -12.04 -73.87
C HIS A 366 -23.58 -13.52 -73.75
N LEU A 367 -24.25 -14.28 -72.88
CA LEU A 367 -24.05 -15.71 -72.67
C LEU A 367 -25.15 -16.52 -73.36
N LEU A 368 -24.79 -17.64 -73.98
CA LEU A 368 -25.78 -18.58 -74.50
C LEU A 368 -26.27 -19.50 -73.38
N SER A 369 -27.53 -19.96 -73.48
CA SER A 369 -28.12 -20.87 -72.48
C SER A 369 -27.33 -22.17 -72.30
N ASN A 370 -26.67 -22.66 -73.34
CA ASN A 370 -25.81 -23.85 -73.25
C ASN A 370 -24.51 -23.55 -72.47
N GLU A 371 -23.88 -22.40 -72.68
CA GLU A 371 -22.69 -21.97 -71.94
C GLU A 371 -23.00 -21.82 -70.45
N VAL A 372 -24.14 -21.19 -70.13
CA VAL A 372 -24.61 -21.10 -68.75
C VAL A 372 -24.84 -22.48 -68.16
N SER A 373 -25.48 -23.40 -68.90
CA SER A 373 -25.73 -24.75 -68.40
C SER A 373 -24.45 -25.57 -68.15
N VAL A 374 -23.43 -25.42 -69.01
CA VAL A 374 -22.13 -26.08 -68.83
C VAL A 374 -21.42 -25.48 -67.61
N HIS A 375 -21.41 -24.16 -67.47
CA HIS A 375 -20.84 -23.49 -66.29
C HIS A 375 -21.55 -23.91 -64.99
N THR A 376 -22.88 -23.98 -64.98
CA THR A 376 -23.63 -24.44 -63.81
C THR A 376 -23.37 -25.92 -63.51
N GLN A 377 -23.07 -26.75 -64.51
CA GLN A 377 -22.72 -28.15 -64.30
C GLN A 377 -21.29 -28.30 -63.73
N GLU A 378 -20.35 -27.48 -64.18
CA GLU A 378 -18.93 -27.53 -63.78
C GLU A 378 -18.70 -26.86 -62.42
N TYR A 379 -19.38 -25.75 -62.14
CA TYR A 379 -19.19 -24.91 -60.94
C TYR A 379 -20.44 -24.83 -60.04
N GLY A 380 -21.45 -25.68 -60.26
CA GLY A 380 -22.65 -25.74 -59.41
C GLY A 380 -22.41 -26.44 -58.08
N LEU A 381 -23.49 -26.88 -57.42
CA LEU A 381 -23.47 -27.49 -56.08
C LEU A 381 -22.49 -28.68 -55.92
N GLY A 382 -22.14 -29.37 -57.02
CA GLY A 382 -21.13 -30.45 -57.03
C GLY A 382 -19.69 -30.01 -57.35
N GLY A 383 -19.46 -28.79 -57.83
CA GLY A 383 -18.15 -28.24 -58.18
C GLY A 383 -17.46 -27.47 -57.03
N SER A 384 -18.24 -26.90 -56.12
CA SER A 384 -17.72 -26.17 -54.92
C SER A 384 -16.76 -27.00 -54.06
N PHE A 385 -16.90 -28.33 -54.05
CA PHE A 385 -16.03 -29.24 -53.29
C PHE A 385 -14.60 -29.32 -53.87
N PHE A 386 -14.41 -29.05 -55.17
CA PHE A 386 -13.09 -29.07 -55.81
C PHE A 386 -12.36 -27.72 -55.73
N GLU A 387 -13.09 -26.63 -55.52
CA GLU A 387 -12.53 -25.28 -55.45
C GLU A 387 -11.84 -25.04 -54.09
N ASP A 388 -12.48 -25.47 -52.99
CA ASP A 388 -11.91 -25.37 -51.64
C ASP A 388 -10.55 -26.08 -51.51
N GLU A 389 -10.38 -27.26 -52.12
CA GLU A 389 -9.13 -28.04 -52.06
C GLU A 389 -7.99 -27.43 -52.90
N LEU A 390 -8.31 -26.61 -53.91
CA LEU A 390 -7.31 -25.94 -54.75
C LEU A 390 -6.75 -24.67 -54.09
N PHE A 391 -7.57 -23.97 -53.30
CA PHE A 391 -7.20 -22.70 -52.65
C PHE A 391 -6.77 -22.83 -51.18
N SER A 392 -7.00 -23.98 -50.52
CA SER A 392 -6.63 -24.19 -49.11
C SER A 392 -5.14 -24.49 -48.87
N THR A 393 -4.33 -24.70 -49.91
CA THR A 393 -2.93 -25.17 -49.74
C THR A 393 -1.91 -24.04 -49.50
N ASP A 394 -2.30 -22.77 -49.66
CA ASP A 394 -1.36 -21.62 -49.64
C ASP A 394 -1.39 -20.76 -48.34
N GLU A 395 -2.21 -21.08 -47.34
CA GLU A 395 -2.38 -20.22 -46.14
C GLU A 395 -1.66 -20.69 -44.84
N GLU A 396 -0.87 -21.78 -44.84
CA GLU A 396 -0.20 -22.25 -43.60
C GLU A 396 1.22 -21.69 -43.35
N ASN A 397 1.72 -20.74 -44.13
CA ASN A 397 3.08 -20.18 -43.92
C ASN A 397 3.09 -18.65 -43.93
N GLN A 398 2.56 -18.02 -42.88
CA GLN A 398 3.00 -16.70 -42.39
C GLN A 398 2.15 -16.26 -41.19
N GLU A 399 2.71 -16.38 -39.99
CA GLU A 399 2.38 -15.68 -38.73
C GLU A 399 3.04 -16.50 -37.59
N GLU A 400 4.03 -16.08 -36.80
CA GLU A 400 4.65 -14.79 -36.52
C GLU A 400 6.07 -15.08 -35.97
N GLU A 401 7.09 -14.41 -36.52
CA GLU A 401 8.36 -14.13 -35.85
C GLU A 401 8.24 -12.82 -35.05
N GLU A 402 9.06 -12.71 -34.00
CA GLU A 402 9.39 -11.55 -33.15
C GLU A 402 8.71 -11.46 -31.77
N ASP A 403 9.42 -11.95 -30.74
CA ASP A 403 9.90 -11.09 -29.65
C ASP A 403 10.79 -11.93 -28.69
N GLY A 404 12.11 -11.84 -28.86
CA GLY A 404 13.08 -12.53 -28.00
C GLY A 404 14.43 -11.82 -27.99
N TRP A 405 14.64 -10.96 -26.99
CA TRP A 405 15.90 -10.26 -26.74
C TRP A 405 17.03 -11.25 -26.42
N GLU A 406 18.15 -11.13 -27.13
CA GLU A 406 19.41 -11.83 -26.88
C GLU A 406 20.09 -11.36 -25.59
N THR A 407 20.62 -12.33 -24.82
CA THR A 407 22.00 -12.25 -24.29
C THR A 407 22.59 -13.65 -24.19
N ASP A 408 23.84 -13.73 -24.65
CA ASP A 408 24.73 -14.87 -24.86
C ASP A 408 24.86 -15.90 -23.71
N ASP A 409 24.97 -17.19 -24.06
CA ASP A 409 26.03 -18.05 -23.49
C ASP A 409 26.37 -19.22 -24.44
N ASP A 410 27.67 -19.46 -24.59
CA ASP A 410 28.34 -20.40 -25.50
C ASP A 410 28.25 -21.85 -24.99
N GLY A 411 28.07 -22.85 -25.88
CA GLY A 411 28.10 -24.26 -25.47
C GLY A 411 27.86 -25.32 -26.56
N LYS A 412 28.90 -25.62 -27.33
CA LYS A 412 29.08 -26.74 -28.29
C LYS A 412 29.10 -28.14 -27.58
N PRO A 413 29.07 -29.32 -28.25
CA PRO A 413 28.15 -29.93 -29.22
C PRO A 413 27.72 -31.40 -28.84
N ASP A 414 27.13 -32.10 -29.82
CA ASP A 414 27.15 -33.56 -30.12
C ASP A 414 25.87 -34.37 -29.85
N VAL A 415 25.19 -34.73 -30.95
CA VAL A 415 24.25 -35.84 -31.03
C VAL A 415 24.78 -36.86 -32.04
N ALA A 416 25.07 -38.06 -31.53
CA ALA A 416 25.44 -39.22 -32.31
C ALA A 416 24.22 -39.81 -33.04
N SER A 417 24.44 -40.06 -34.33
CA SER A 417 23.58 -40.83 -35.22
C SER A 417 23.47 -42.30 -34.81
N LEU A 418 22.30 -42.92 -35.02
CA LEU A 418 22.25 -44.28 -35.57
C LEU A 418 20.90 -44.60 -36.24
N ARG A 419 21.01 -44.83 -37.55
CA ARG A 419 20.04 -45.49 -38.45
C ARG A 419 19.67 -46.88 -37.92
N LEU A 420 18.46 -47.35 -38.21
CA LEU A 420 18.25 -48.36 -39.25
C LEU A 420 16.77 -48.58 -39.61
N ASN A 421 16.52 -48.56 -40.92
CA ASN A 421 15.34 -49.09 -41.61
C ASN A 421 15.15 -50.60 -41.34
N ASN A 422 13.90 -51.07 -41.34
CA ASN A 422 13.45 -51.95 -42.44
C ASN A 422 11.93 -52.19 -42.45
N SER A 423 11.32 -51.75 -43.55
CA SER A 423 10.50 -52.50 -44.51
C SER A 423 9.57 -53.66 -44.11
N ARG A 424 8.40 -53.57 -44.77
CA ARG A 424 7.52 -54.61 -45.34
C ARG A 424 6.28 -55.10 -44.57
N VAL A 425 5.15 -54.69 -45.14
CA VAL A 425 4.08 -55.54 -45.71
C VAL A 425 3.34 -56.43 -44.70
N LYS A 426 2.15 -55.99 -44.31
CA LYS A 426 0.91 -56.39 -45.00
C LYS A 426 -0.21 -55.40 -44.76
#